data_AF-A0A3M7LVR3-F1
#
_entry.id   AF-A0A3M7LVR3-F1
#
_cell.length_a   1.000
_cell.length_b   1.000
_cell.length_c   1.000
_cell.angle_alpha   90.00
_cell.angle_beta   90.00
_cell.angle_gamma   90.00
#
_symmetry.space_group_name_H-M   'P 1'
#
loop_
_entity.id
_entity.type
_entity.pdbx_description
1 polymer ?
#
loop_
_entity_poly.entity_id
_entity_poly.type
_entity_poly.pdbx_seq_one_letter_code
_entity_poly.pdbx_strand_id
1 'polypeptide(L)'
;MADLSPNYKQLYLEEQRKREEAERAQGDERSRREEEQRRREEAERAQSEERSRREKAETTTRKTTLPEFLDACHDHLHASLTVQTDTTLSTRGDPANANNKLRPQRLRIWDDFPARQAAIWEDIMESGFALERRFTSVHTLSESGETIQQRMISSELDLHLFQRSAVEQPVSQIIKQMHDDGALRRKFGLRGSVNFENHANTLSPEQEVEEGMQNLSVSGGGRRRSPRL
;
A
#
# COMPACT_ATOMS: atom_id res chain seq x y z
N MET A 1 91.98 -39.91 -4.66
CA MET A 1 90.64 -39.33 -4.48
C MET A 1 90.19 -38.88 -5.86
N ALA A 2 89.32 -39.65 -6.53
CA ALA A 2 88.85 -39.31 -7.86
C ALA A 2 87.60 -38.44 -7.72
N ASP A 3 87.71 -37.18 -8.13
CA ASP A 3 86.61 -36.23 -8.18
C ASP A 3 85.56 -36.72 -9.20
N LEU A 4 84.39 -37.06 -8.70
CA LEU A 4 83.21 -37.37 -9.50
C LEU A 4 82.75 -36.08 -10.20
N SER A 5 83.13 -35.91 -11.46
CA SER A 5 82.66 -34.80 -12.30
C SER A 5 81.13 -34.82 -12.37
N PRO A 6 80.42 -33.73 -12.01
CA PRO A 6 78.97 -33.70 -12.00
C PRO A 6 78.39 -33.95 -13.40
N ASN A 7 77.39 -34.83 -13.50
CA ASN A 7 76.67 -35.07 -14.74
C ASN A 7 75.76 -33.87 -15.07
N TYR A 8 76.32 -32.87 -15.74
CA TYR A 8 75.64 -31.62 -16.11
C TYR A 8 74.32 -31.82 -16.87
N LYS A 9 74.18 -32.93 -17.61
CA LYS A 9 72.95 -33.25 -18.34
C LYS A 9 71.81 -33.65 -17.39
N GLN A 10 72.11 -34.37 -16.31
CA GLN A 10 71.13 -34.68 -15.26
C GLN A 10 70.76 -33.43 -14.46
N LEU A 11 71.74 -32.59 -14.12
CA LEU A 11 71.49 -31.34 -13.38
C LEU A 11 70.56 -30.39 -14.15
N TYR A 12 70.74 -30.27 -15.46
CA TYR A 12 69.90 -29.43 -16.33
C TYR A 12 68.45 -29.96 -16.42
N LEU A 13 68.26 -31.27 -16.53
CA LEU A 13 66.93 -31.89 -16.57
C LEU A 13 66.20 -31.76 -15.23
N GLU A 14 66.90 -31.90 -14.09
CA GLU A 14 66.32 -31.64 -12.77
C GLU A 14 65.92 -30.17 -12.59
N GLU A 15 66.73 -29.23 -13.07
CA GLU A 15 66.45 -27.80 -12.96
C GLU A 15 65.24 -27.41 -13.84
N GLN A 16 65.15 -27.95 -15.06
CA GLN A 16 63.95 -27.83 -15.92
C GLN A 16 62.70 -28.38 -15.24
N ARG A 17 62.79 -29.57 -14.64
CA ARG A 17 61.65 -30.18 -13.94
C ARG A 17 61.22 -29.35 -12.73
N LYS A 18 62.18 -28.79 -11.98
CA LYS A 18 61.90 -27.87 -10.87
C LYS A 18 61.25 -26.57 -11.33
N ARG A 19 61.65 -26.02 -12.50
CA ARG A 19 61.00 -24.83 -13.07
C ARG A 19 59.57 -25.10 -13.50
N GLU A 20 59.32 -26.19 -14.22
CA GLU A 20 57.96 -26.57 -14.62
C GLU A 20 57.05 -26.84 -13.41
N GLU A 21 57.59 -27.45 -12.36
CA GLU A 21 56.85 -27.73 -11.12
C GLU A 21 56.58 -26.44 -10.33
N ALA A 22 57.53 -25.50 -10.31
CA ALA A 22 57.34 -24.17 -9.73
C ALA A 22 56.33 -23.32 -10.52
N GLU A 23 56.35 -23.37 -11.86
CA GLU A 23 55.38 -22.69 -12.71
C GLU A 23 53.97 -23.27 -12.52
N ARG A 24 53.84 -24.60 -12.44
CA ARG A 24 52.57 -25.25 -12.11
C ARG A 24 52.05 -24.84 -10.73
N ALA A 25 52.91 -24.85 -9.71
CA ALA A 25 52.54 -24.42 -8.37
C ALA A 25 52.08 -22.94 -8.34
N GLN A 26 52.76 -22.05 -9.07
CA GLN A 26 52.34 -20.65 -9.20
C GLN A 26 51.01 -20.51 -9.96
N GLY A 27 50.79 -21.29 -11.02
CA GLY A 27 49.53 -21.31 -11.77
C GLY A 27 48.35 -21.80 -10.93
N ASP A 28 48.56 -22.85 -10.14
CA ASP A 28 47.56 -23.40 -9.21
C ASP A 28 47.25 -22.40 -8.10
N GLU A 29 48.26 -21.72 -7.55
CA GLU A 29 48.05 -20.71 -6.50
C GLU A 29 47.33 -19.47 -7.04
N ARG A 30 47.67 -19.01 -8.26
CA ARG A 30 46.92 -17.95 -8.93
C ARG A 30 45.46 -18.35 -9.16
N SER A 31 45.22 -19.56 -9.67
CA SER A 31 43.86 -20.08 -9.91
C SER A 31 43.06 -20.17 -8.61
N ARG A 32 43.68 -20.62 -7.51
CA ARG A 32 43.02 -20.65 -6.18
C ARG A 32 42.67 -19.26 -5.67
N ARG A 33 43.56 -18.28 -5.84
CA ARG A 33 43.29 -16.88 -5.46
C ARG A 33 42.17 -16.27 -6.29
N GLU A 34 42.16 -16.52 -7.60
CA GLU A 34 41.09 -16.07 -8.49
C GLU A 34 39.75 -16.73 -8.13
N GLU A 35 39.74 -18.03 -7.81
CA GLU A 35 38.53 -18.72 -7.37
C GLU A 35 38.02 -18.20 -6.02
N GLU A 36 38.91 -17.98 -5.05
CA GLU A 36 38.55 -17.40 -3.75
C GLU A 36 38.01 -15.98 -3.91
N GLN A 37 38.62 -15.16 -4.77
CA GLN A 37 38.14 -13.82 -5.07
C GLN A 37 36.76 -13.86 -5.75
N ARG A 38 36.54 -14.75 -6.73
CA ARG A 38 35.21 -14.93 -7.33
C ARG A 38 34.16 -15.34 -6.31
N ARG A 39 34.49 -16.27 -5.41
CA ARG A 39 33.58 -16.69 -4.32
C ARG A 39 33.24 -15.54 -3.38
N ARG A 40 34.21 -14.67 -3.06
CA ARG A 40 33.98 -13.47 -2.24
C ARG A 40 33.07 -12.47 -2.96
N GLU A 41 33.34 -12.18 -4.23
CA GLU A 41 32.54 -11.26 -5.05
C GLU A 41 31.10 -11.77 -5.26
N GLU A 42 30.91 -13.09 -5.39
CA GLU A 42 29.59 -13.70 -5.48
C GLU A 42 28.85 -13.65 -4.14
N ALA A 43 29.55 -13.91 -3.02
CA ALA A 43 28.97 -13.79 -1.68
C ALA A 43 28.55 -12.35 -1.35
N GLU A 44 29.37 -11.35 -1.71
CA GLU A 44 29.04 -9.92 -1.53
C GLU A 44 27.83 -9.52 -2.37
N ARG A 45 27.75 -9.98 -3.63
CA ARG A 45 26.58 -9.74 -4.50
C ARG A 45 25.32 -10.36 -3.91
N ALA A 46 25.38 -11.62 -3.49
CA ALA A 46 24.24 -12.30 -2.88
C ALA A 46 23.78 -11.59 -1.59
N GLN A 47 24.71 -11.13 -0.75
CA GLN A 47 24.40 -10.38 0.46
C GLN A 47 23.75 -9.02 0.15
N SER A 48 24.26 -8.31 -0.86
CA SER A 48 23.69 -7.03 -1.31
C SER A 48 22.27 -7.19 -1.86
N GLU A 49 22.05 -8.22 -2.69
CA GLU A 49 20.72 -8.54 -3.21
C GLU A 49 19.74 -8.90 -2.11
N GLU A 50 20.16 -9.73 -1.15
CA GLU A 50 19.32 -10.11 -0.01
C GLU A 50 18.96 -8.91 0.85
N ARG A 51 19.93 -8.02 1.12
CA ARG A 51 19.69 -6.77 1.82
C ARG A 51 18.71 -5.87 1.08
N SER A 52 18.87 -5.73 -0.24
CA SER A 52 17.97 -4.96 -1.08
C SER A 52 16.54 -5.54 -1.07
N ARG A 53 16.39 -6.86 -1.15
CA ARG A 53 15.09 -7.55 -1.06
C ARG A 53 14.42 -7.30 0.28
N ARG A 54 15.19 -7.41 1.37
CA ARG A 54 14.69 -7.16 2.72
C ARG A 54 14.26 -5.71 2.90
N GLU A 55 15.07 -4.75 2.46
CA GLU A 55 14.74 -3.33 2.53
C GLU A 55 13.47 -3.03 1.74
N LYS A 56 13.32 -3.57 0.52
CA LYS A 56 12.08 -3.45 -0.27
C LYS A 56 10.87 -4.03 0.46
N ALA A 57 10.97 -5.27 0.95
CA ALA A 57 9.89 -5.91 1.69
C ALA A 57 9.48 -5.10 2.93
N GLU A 58 10.44 -4.55 3.66
CA GLU A 58 10.19 -3.70 4.82
C GLU A 58 9.50 -2.38 4.42
N THR A 59 9.94 -1.74 3.33
CA THR A 59 9.30 -0.50 2.83
C THR A 59 7.85 -0.72 2.39
N THR A 60 7.53 -1.87 1.79
CA THR A 60 6.17 -2.16 1.32
C THR A 60 5.23 -2.59 2.46
N THR A 61 5.77 -3.22 3.51
CA THR A 61 4.96 -3.80 4.60
C THR A 61 4.83 -2.88 5.83
N ARG A 62 5.74 -1.92 6.02
CA ARG A 62 5.62 -0.93 7.10
C ARG A 62 4.40 -0.04 6.92
N LYS A 63 3.97 0.60 8.01
CA LYS A 63 2.96 1.66 7.98
C LYS A 63 3.45 2.86 7.15
N THR A 64 2.53 3.52 6.47
CA THR A 64 2.79 4.67 5.60
C THR A 64 2.61 5.99 6.33
N THR A 65 3.31 7.03 5.87
CA THR A 65 3.01 8.43 6.20
C THR A 65 1.74 8.89 5.46
N LEU A 66 1.21 10.07 5.78
CA LEU A 66 0.00 10.55 5.09
C LEU A 66 0.21 10.71 3.57
N PRO A 67 1.31 11.32 3.07
CA PRO A 67 1.58 11.38 1.63
C PRO A 67 1.75 10.00 1.00
N GLU A 68 2.56 9.11 1.60
CA GLU A 68 2.75 7.74 1.10
C GLU A 68 1.42 6.98 1.03
N PHE A 69 0.52 7.19 2.00
CA PHE A 69 -0.80 6.58 2.03
C PHE A 69 -1.71 7.10 0.91
N LEU A 70 -1.75 8.42 0.69
CA LEU A 70 -2.58 9.04 -0.35
C LEU A 70 -2.12 8.64 -1.75
N ASP A 71 -0.81 8.63 -1.99
CA ASP A 71 -0.22 8.17 -3.25
C ASP A 71 -0.55 6.70 -3.48
N ALA A 72 -0.38 5.84 -2.47
CA ALA A 72 -0.73 4.43 -2.58
C ALA A 72 -2.24 4.20 -2.79
N CYS A 73 -3.12 5.01 -2.17
CA CYS A 73 -4.55 4.99 -2.45
C CYS A 73 -4.85 5.38 -3.91
N HIS A 74 -4.16 6.40 -4.42
CA HIS A 74 -4.31 6.81 -5.82
C HIS A 74 -3.88 5.68 -6.76
N ASP A 75 -2.66 5.20 -6.62
CA ASP A 75 -2.05 4.22 -7.54
C ASP A 75 -2.75 2.86 -7.50
N HIS A 76 -3.07 2.36 -6.31
CA HIS A 76 -3.59 1.01 -6.14
C HIS A 76 -5.12 0.92 -6.13
N LEU A 77 -5.83 1.96 -5.68
CA LEU A 77 -7.30 1.91 -5.56
C LEU A 77 -7.98 2.69 -6.68
N HIS A 78 -7.52 3.90 -6.99
CA HIS A 78 -8.22 4.81 -7.92
C HIS A 78 -7.78 4.67 -9.38
N ALA A 79 -6.48 4.63 -9.64
CA ALA A 79 -5.93 4.62 -11.01
C ALA A 79 -6.34 3.37 -11.80
N SER A 80 -6.69 2.31 -11.08
CA SER A 80 -7.13 1.04 -11.66
C SER A 80 -8.65 0.90 -11.83
N LEU A 81 -9.39 1.99 -11.63
CA LEU A 81 -10.84 2.01 -11.82
C LEU A 81 -11.18 1.69 -13.28
N THR A 82 -11.95 0.62 -13.49
CA THR A 82 -12.47 0.26 -14.82
C THR A 82 -13.98 0.30 -14.82
N VAL A 83 -14.56 0.88 -15.88
CA VAL A 83 -16.02 1.00 -16.07
C VAL A 83 -16.42 0.11 -17.23
N GLN A 84 -17.53 -0.63 -17.08
CA GLN A 84 -18.08 -1.43 -18.14
C GLN A 84 -18.56 -0.53 -19.30
N THR A 85 -17.91 -0.68 -20.46
CA THR A 85 -18.22 0.11 -21.66
C THR A 85 -19.35 -0.49 -22.49
N ASP A 86 -19.57 -1.80 -22.39
CA ASP A 86 -20.72 -2.45 -23.02
C ASP A 86 -21.98 -2.18 -22.20
N THR A 87 -22.83 -1.30 -22.72
CA THR A 87 -24.08 -0.88 -22.09
C THR A 87 -25.07 -2.04 -21.90
N THR A 88 -24.93 -3.13 -22.66
CA THR A 88 -25.80 -4.31 -22.53
C THR A 88 -25.52 -5.12 -21.28
N LEU A 89 -24.30 -5.01 -20.74
CA LEU A 89 -23.78 -5.67 -19.54
C LEU A 89 -23.85 -4.78 -18.28
N SER A 90 -24.42 -3.58 -18.41
CA SER A 90 -24.59 -2.62 -17.32
C SER A 90 -26.03 -2.62 -16.80
N THR A 91 -26.21 -2.06 -15.61
CA THR A 91 -27.54 -1.87 -15.01
C THR A 91 -28.41 -1.04 -15.94
N ARG A 92 -29.58 -1.58 -16.27
CA ARG A 92 -30.56 -0.93 -17.15
C ARG A 92 -31.53 -0.11 -16.32
N GLY A 93 -31.87 1.08 -16.80
CA GLY A 93 -32.83 1.96 -16.17
C GLY A 93 -32.80 3.34 -16.83
N ASP A 94 -33.85 4.13 -16.59
CA ASP A 94 -33.86 5.52 -16.99
C ASP A 94 -33.13 6.36 -15.91
N PRO A 95 -31.97 6.98 -16.23
CA PRO A 95 -31.29 7.88 -15.29
C PRO A 95 -32.15 9.11 -14.95
N ALA A 96 -33.18 9.43 -15.75
CA ALA A 96 -34.17 10.46 -15.45
C ALA A 96 -35.24 10.01 -14.43
N ASN A 97 -34.90 9.15 -13.48
CA ASN A 97 -35.79 8.71 -12.39
C ASN A 97 -35.93 9.74 -11.23
N ALA A 98 -35.57 11.00 -11.47
CA ALA A 98 -35.60 12.05 -10.47
C ALA A 98 -36.98 12.71 -10.27
N ASN A 99 -38.02 12.21 -10.94
CA ASN A 99 -39.38 12.69 -10.77
C ASN A 99 -39.80 12.53 -9.30
N ASN A 100 -40.38 13.57 -8.72
CA ASN A 100 -40.77 13.65 -7.30
C ASN A 100 -39.62 13.55 -6.27
N LYS A 101 -38.34 13.59 -6.69
CA LYS A 101 -37.21 13.71 -5.76
C LYS A 101 -36.92 15.18 -5.45
N LEU A 102 -36.65 15.47 -4.18
CA LEU A 102 -36.16 16.79 -3.77
C LEU A 102 -34.82 17.07 -4.47
N ARG A 103 -34.73 18.22 -5.14
CA ARG A 103 -33.52 18.67 -5.82
C ARG A 103 -33.34 20.17 -5.62
N PRO A 104 -32.09 20.66 -5.52
CA PRO A 104 -31.84 22.09 -5.44
C PRO A 104 -32.34 22.78 -6.71
N GLN A 105 -32.99 23.93 -6.56
CA GLN A 105 -33.47 24.74 -7.69
C GLN A 105 -32.33 25.47 -8.41
N ARG A 106 -31.21 25.68 -7.73
CA ARG A 106 -30.02 26.38 -8.26
C ARG A 106 -28.77 25.72 -7.69
N LEU A 107 -27.78 25.53 -8.55
CA LEU A 107 -26.42 25.24 -8.12
C LEU A 107 -25.68 26.57 -7.94
N ARG A 108 -24.97 26.73 -6.83
CA ARG A 108 -24.10 27.88 -6.58
C ARG A 108 -22.67 27.41 -6.47
N ILE A 109 -21.77 28.20 -7.01
CA ILE A 109 -20.34 27.99 -6.83
C ILE A 109 -20.01 28.24 -5.36
N TRP A 110 -19.17 27.38 -4.80
CA TRP A 110 -18.59 27.60 -3.48
C TRP A 110 -17.26 28.33 -3.68
N ASP A 111 -17.34 29.66 -3.83
CA ASP A 111 -16.25 30.48 -4.35
C ASP A 111 -14.95 30.41 -3.53
N ASP A 112 -15.05 30.24 -2.20
CA ASP A 112 -13.90 30.18 -1.30
C ASP A 112 -13.47 28.75 -0.91
N PHE A 113 -14.12 27.72 -1.47
CA PHE A 113 -13.80 26.33 -1.15
C PHE A 113 -12.34 25.94 -1.46
N PRO A 114 -11.76 26.26 -2.64
CA PRO A 114 -10.37 25.90 -2.93
C PRO A 114 -9.38 26.54 -1.94
N ALA A 115 -9.60 27.81 -1.59
CA ALA A 115 -8.75 28.52 -0.65
C ALA A 115 -8.85 27.92 0.77
N ARG A 116 -10.06 27.59 1.22
CA ARG A 116 -10.28 26.89 2.50
C ARG A 116 -9.64 25.51 2.53
N GLN A 117 -9.78 24.75 1.44
CA GLN A 117 -9.20 23.42 1.34
C GLN A 117 -7.66 23.47 1.38
N ALA A 118 -7.05 24.41 0.66
CA ALA A 118 -5.60 24.60 0.67
C ALA A 118 -5.10 24.94 2.08
N ALA A 119 -5.75 25.88 2.78
CA ALA A 119 -5.39 26.22 4.16
C ALA A 119 -5.45 25.02 5.11
N ILE A 120 -6.48 24.17 4.99
CA ILE A 120 -6.59 22.93 5.77
C ILE A 120 -5.43 21.98 5.45
N TRP A 121 -5.06 21.83 4.18
CA TRP A 121 -3.96 20.95 3.79
C TRP A 121 -2.60 21.46 4.26
N GLU A 122 -2.34 22.76 4.18
CA GLU A 122 -1.13 23.37 4.75
C GLU A 122 -1.04 23.07 6.25
N ASP A 123 -2.13 23.29 6.98
CA ASP A 123 -2.21 23.01 8.41
C ASP A 123 -1.91 21.54 8.77
N ILE A 124 -2.33 20.60 7.92
CA ILE A 124 -2.08 19.17 8.09
C ILE A 124 -0.62 18.84 7.72
N MET A 125 -0.11 19.36 6.61
CA MET A 125 1.22 19.05 6.07
C MET A 125 2.35 19.67 6.88
N GLU A 126 2.14 20.85 7.46
CA GLU A 126 3.09 21.50 8.37
C GLU A 126 3.16 20.80 9.75
N SER A 127 2.15 19.98 10.08
CA SER A 127 2.11 19.27 11.35
C SER A 127 2.94 17.98 11.33
N GLY A 128 3.44 17.56 12.49
CA GLY A 128 4.17 16.29 12.62
C GLY A 128 3.35 15.06 12.20
N PHE A 129 2.02 15.16 12.27
CA PHE A 129 1.06 14.11 11.89
C PHE A 129 1.30 13.59 10.47
N ALA A 130 1.59 14.46 9.49
CA ALA A 130 1.76 14.06 8.10
C ALA A 130 2.96 13.12 7.88
N LEU A 131 4.01 13.25 8.72
CA LEU A 131 5.25 12.49 8.64
C LEU A 131 5.23 11.21 9.48
N GLU A 132 4.24 11.04 10.35
CA GLU A 132 4.12 9.86 11.20
C GLU A 132 3.56 8.66 10.43
N ARG A 133 4.18 7.50 10.64
CA ARG A 133 3.78 6.25 9.97
C ARG A 133 2.60 5.58 10.68
N ARG A 134 1.41 6.14 10.51
CA ARG A 134 0.17 5.64 11.15
C ARG A 134 -0.75 4.89 10.20
N PHE A 135 -0.54 5.02 8.89
CA PHE A 135 -1.50 4.58 7.88
C PHE A 135 -1.18 3.20 7.29
N THR A 136 -2.17 2.62 6.64
CA THR A 136 -2.12 1.26 6.07
C THR A 136 -0.93 1.11 5.12
N SER A 137 -0.26 -0.05 5.17
CA SER A 137 0.93 -0.31 4.36
C SER A 137 0.60 -0.35 2.86
N VAL A 138 1.61 -0.06 2.03
CA VAL A 138 1.47 -0.13 0.56
C VAL A 138 1.05 -1.53 0.13
N HIS A 139 1.61 -2.57 0.74
CA HIS A 139 1.26 -3.97 0.44
C HIS A 139 -0.24 -4.23 0.64
N THR A 140 -0.81 -3.82 1.77
CA THR A 140 -2.23 -4.03 2.06
C THR A 140 -3.14 -3.24 1.11
N LEU A 141 -2.73 -2.04 0.71
CA LEU A 141 -3.45 -1.25 -0.29
C LEU A 141 -3.39 -1.89 -1.69
N SER A 142 -2.25 -2.46 -2.07
CA SER A 142 -2.09 -3.20 -3.32
C SER A 142 -3.03 -4.40 -3.39
N GLU A 143 -3.06 -5.25 -2.35
CA GLU A 143 -3.97 -6.41 -2.27
C GLU A 143 -5.45 -6.00 -2.33
N SER A 144 -5.80 -4.88 -1.66
CA SER A 144 -7.15 -4.31 -1.72
C SER A 144 -7.48 -3.82 -3.14
N GLY A 145 -6.52 -3.17 -3.80
CA GLY A 145 -6.61 -2.74 -5.19
C GLY A 145 -6.85 -3.89 -6.16
N GLU A 146 -6.08 -4.97 -6.04
CA GLU A 146 -6.27 -6.19 -6.85
C GLU A 146 -7.69 -6.74 -6.71
N THR A 147 -8.25 -6.74 -5.49
CA THR A 147 -9.62 -7.18 -5.24
C THR A 147 -10.65 -6.27 -5.92
N ILE A 148 -10.45 -4.95 -5.87
CA ILE A 148 -11.32 -3.96 -6.53
C ILE A 148 -11.27 -4.14 -8.06
N GLN A 149 -10.07 -4.36 -8.62
CA GLN A 149 -9.83 -4.49 -10.05
C GLN A 149 -10.47 -5.73 -10.69
N GLN A 150 -10.77 -6.77 -9.91
CA GLN A 150 -11.43 -7.98 -10.43
C GLN A 150 -12.83 -7.70 -11.01
N ARG A 151 -13.43 -6.54 -10.72
CA ARG A 151 -14.76 -6.16 -11.20
C ARG A 151 -14.73 -4.82 -11.90
N MET A 152 -15.18 -4.81 -13.15
CA MET A 152 -15.54 -3.57 -13.82
C MET A 152 -16.82 -3.00 -13.21
N ILE A 153 -16.89 -1.70 -13.02
CA ILE A 153 -18.13 -1.05 -12.54
C ILE A 153 -19.20 -1.16 -13.62
N SER A 154 -20.23 -1.96 -13.36
CA SER A 154 -21.40 -2.10 -14.24
C SER A 154 -22.73 -1.89 -13.49
N SER A 155 -22.69 -1.66 -12.18
CA SER A 155 -23.87 -1.43 -11.37
C SER A 155 -23.66 -0.43 -10.24
N GLU A 156 -24.76 0.04 -9.66
CA GLU A 156 -24.74 0.87 -8.44
C GLU A 156 -24.07 0.14 -7.28
N LEU A 157 -24.25 -1.18 -7.18
CA LEU A 157 -23.60 -1.99 -6.15
C LEU A 157 -22.08 -2.01 -6.33
N ASP A 158 -21.59 -2.16 -7.57
CA ASP A 158 -20.15 -2.12 -7.85
C ASP A 158 -19.55 -0.75 -7.54
N LEU A 159 -20.27 0.33 -7.92
CA LEU A 159 -19.87 1.69 -7.58
C LEU A 159 -19.81 1.92 -6.07
N HIS A 160 -20.81 1.42 -5.33
CA HIS A 160 -20.84 1.53 -3.87
C HIS A 160 -19.66 0.79 -3.23
N LEU A 161 -19.38 -0.45 -3.66
CA LEU A 161 -18.24 -1.22 -3.16
C LEU A 161 -16.90 -0.52 -3.42
N PHE A 162 -16.75 0.06 -4.62
CA PHE A 162 -15.61 0.87 -4.98
C PHE A 162 -15.47 2.09 -4.06
N GLN A 163 -16.52 2.91 -3.93
CA GLN A 163 -16.51 4.12 -3.11
C GLN A 163 -16.20 3.83 -1.64
N ARG A 164 -16.78 2.74 -1.11
CA ARG A 164 -16.50 2.30 0.25
C ARG A 164 -15.03 2.02 0.49
N SER A 165 -14.39 1.34 -0.47
CA SER A 165 -13.02 0.86 -0.33
C SER A 165 -11.98 1.95 -0.67
N ALA A 166 -12.24 2.74 -1.71
CA ALA A 166 -11.31 3.74 -2.23
C ALA A 166 -11.46 5.12 -1.57
N VAL A 167 -12.63 5.44 -1.01
CA VAL A 167 -12.91 6.78 -0.45
C VAL A 167 -13.31 6.70 1.02
N GLU A 168 -14.40 6.02 1.34
CA GLU A 168 -14.99 6.05 2.69
C GLU A 168 -14.02 5.50 3.74
N GLN A 169 -13.46 4.31 3.51
CA GLN A 169 -12.51 3.68 4.43
C GLN A 169 -11.23 4.52 4.62
N PRO A 170 -10.52 4.98 3.57
CA PRO A 170 -9.38 5.88 3.73
C PRO A 170 -9.72 7.17 4.49
N VAL A 171 -10.85 7.82 4.18
CA VAL A 171 -11.27 9.05 4.87
C VAL A 171 -11.56 8.77 6.35
N SER A 172 -12.31 7.71 6.66
CA SER A 172 -12.56 7.30 8.05
C SER A 172 -11.26 7.02 8.82
N GLN A 173 -10.27 6.37 8.18
CA GLN A 173 -8.95 6.15 8.78
C GLN A 173 -8.23 7.46 9.05
N ILE A 174 -8.20 8.40 8.10
CA ILE A 174 -7.55 9.71 8.26
C ILE A 174 -8.20 10.48 9.40
N ILE A 175 -9.53 10.62 9.41
CA ILE A 175 -10.23 11.37 10.46
C ILE A 175 -10.02 10.75 11.83
N LYS A 176 -10.02 9.41 11.93
CA LYS A 176 -9.72 8.71 13.19
C LYS A 176 -8.32 9.06 13.70
N GLN A 177 -7.30 9.00 12.85
CA GLN A 177 -5.93 9.34 13.24
C GLN A 177 -5.79 10.83 13.59
N MET A 178 -6.45 11.74 12.85
CA MET A 178 -6.46 13.17 13.16
C MET A 178 -7.15 13.48 14.48
N HIS A 179 -8.19 12.73 14.85
CA HIS A 179 -8.85 12.85 16.15
C HIS A 179 -7.93 12.42 17.30
N ASP A 180 -7.10 11.39 17.09
CA ASP A 180 -6.14 10.93 18.10
C ASP A 180 -4.97 11.91 18.28
N ASP A 181 -4.70 12.77 17.29
CA ASP A 181 -3.80 13.92 17.42
C ASP A 181 -4.48 15.08 18.16
N GLY A 182 -3.97 15.39 19.36
CA GLY A 182 -4.57 16.42 20.22
C GLY A 182 -4.53 17.84 19.64
N ALA A 183 -3.54 18.18 18.79
CA ALA A 183 -3.44 19.49 18.17
C ALA A 183 -4.43 19.62 17.02
N LEU A 184 -4.46 18.65 16.11
CA LEU A 184 -5.39 18.63 14.98
C LEU A 184 -6.85 18.49 15.44
N ARG A 185 -7.11 17.65 16.45
CA ARG A 185 -8.45 17.53 17.07
C ARG A 185 -8.98 18.87 17.54
N ARG A 186 -8.17 19.65 18.27
CA ARG A 186 -8.58 20.97 18.75
C ARG A 186 -8.73 21.98 17.62
N LYS A 187 -7.78 21.98 16.67
CA LYS A 187 -7.74 22.93 15.54
C LYS A 187 -8.96 22.79 14.64
N PHE A 188 -9.33 21.55 14.31
CA PHE A 188 -10.46 21.27 13.41
C PHE A 188 -11.76 20.91 14.14
N GLY A 189 -11.77 20.92 15.47
CA GLY A 189 -12.97 20.63 16.28
C GLY A 189 -13.50 19.21 16.09
N LEU A 190 -12.62 18.23 15.88
CA LEU A 190 -13.01 16.83 15.63
C LEU A 190 -13.63 16.21 16.88
N ARG A 191 -14.83 15.64 16.76
CA ARG A 191 -15.62 15.07 17.87
C ARG A 191 -15.54 13.54 17.96
N GLY A 192 -14.87 12.88 17.02
CA GLY A 192 -14.76 11.42 16.97
C GLY A 192 -14.40 10.94 15.57
N SER A 193 -14.68 9.67 15.30
CA SER A 193 -14.57 9.07 13.97
C SER A 193 -15.77 9.43 13.07
N VAL A 194 -15.58 9.29 11.77
CA VAL A 194 -16.66 9.43 10.77
C VAL A 194 -16.99 8.07 10.19
N ASN A 195 -18.29 7.77 10.11
CA ASN A 195 -18.84 6.59 9.44
C ASN A 195 -19.73 7.03 8.27
N PHE A 196 -19.77 6.22 7.22
CA PHE A 196 -20.56 6.46 6.02
C PHE A 196 -21.70 5.45 5.96
N GLU A 197 -22.93 5.94 5.80
CA GLU A 197 -24.15 5.13 5.87
C GLU A 197 -25.11 5.50 4.74
N ASN A 198 -25.70 4.48 4.13
CA ASN A 198 -26.62 4.63 2.99
C ASN A 198 -28.09 4.74 3.41
N HIS A 199 -28.40 4.65 4.71
CA HIS A 199 -29.76 4.61 5.19
C HIS A 199 -29.98 5.66 6.27
N ALA A 200 -30.92 6.59 6.02
CA ALA A 200 -31.16 7.70 6.95
C ALA A 200 -31.59 7.26 8.37
N ASN A 201 -32.13 6.04 8.52
CA ASN A 201 -32.50 5.48 9.81
C ASN A 201 -31.30 5.02 10.67
N THR A 202 -30.08 5.00 10.13
CA THR A 202 -28.86 4.77 10.92
C THR A 202 -28.20 6.07 11.39
N LEU A 203 -28.75 7.24 10.99
CA LEU A 203 -28.31 8.56 11.42
C LEU A 203 -29.02 9.05 12.71
N SER A 204 -29.74 8.15 13.39
CA SER A 204 -30.36 8.45 14.69
C SER A 204 -29.28 8.89 15.70
N PRO A 205 -29.57 9.88 16.57
CA PRO A 205 -28.69 10.25 17.67
C PRO A 205 -28.26 9.02 18.46
N GLU A 206 -27.02 8.97 18.94
CA GLU A 206 -26.48 7.83 19.71
C GLU A 206 -27.38 7.43 20.89
N GLN A 207 -28.10 8.40 21.48
CA GLN A 207 -29.11 8.17 22.51
C GLN A 207 -30.30 7.31 22.05
N GLU A 208 -30.81 7.50 20.82
CA GLU A 208 -31.92 6.70 20.28
C GLU A 208 -31.48 5.28 19.93
N VAL A 209 -30.21 5.10 19.53
CA VAL A 209 -29.64 3.77 19.25
C VAL A 209 -29.41 2.99 20.54
N GLU A 210 -28.93 3.66 21.59
CA GLU A 210 -28.72 3.08 22.92
C GLU A 210 -30.07 2.72 23.60
N GLU A 211 -31.07 3.61 23.53
CA GLU A 211 -32.45 3.31 23.96
C GLU A 211 -33.08 2.19 23.11
N GLY A 212 -32.86 2.18 21.80
CA GLY A 212 -33.29 1.11 20.91
C GLY A 212 -32.68 -0.25 21.28
N MET A 213 -31.41 -0.28 21.66
CA MET A 213 -30.72 -1.48 22.15
C MET A 213 -31.18 -1.93 23.54
N GLN A 214 -31.48 -1.01 24.45
CA GLN A 214 -32.07 -1.32 25.75
C GLN A 214 -33.49 -1.90 25.62
N ASN A 215 -34.23 -1.49 24.58
CA ASN A 215 -35.56 -1.98 24.27
C ASN A 215 -35.58 -3.30 23.48
N LEU A 216 -34.42 -3.82 23.04
CA LEU A 216 -34.28 -5.14 22.44
C LEU A 216 -34.21 -6.24 23.52
N SER A 217 -35.18 -6.25 24.44
CA SER A 217 -35.48 -7.48 25.18
C SER A 217 -36.02 -8.51 24.20
N VAL A 218 -35.43 -9.70 24.17
CA VAL A 218 -35.83 -10.81 23.29
C VAL A 218 -37.25 -11.27 23.65
N SER A 219 -38.25 -10.72 22.96
CA SER A 219 -39.54 -11.36 22.77
C SER A 219 -39.85 -11.30 21.28
N GLY A 220 -39.84 -12.47 20.67
CA GLY A 220 -40.03 -12.65 19.24
C GLY A 220 -41.35 -12.05 18.79
N GLY A 221 -41.29 -11.12 17.83
CA GLY A 221 -42.47 -10.48 17.28
C GLY A 221 -42.20 -9.77 15.97
N GLY A 222 -42.51 -10.45 14.85
CA GLY A 222 -42.95 -9.85 13.59
C GLY A 222 -41.91 -9.07 12.77
N ARG A 223 -41.50 -9.64 11.63
CA ARG A 223 -40.80 -8.93 10.55
C ARG A 223 -41.59 -7.69 10.11
N ARG A 224 -41.20 -6.50 10.54
CA ARG A 224 -41.63 -5.23 9.93
C ARG A 224 -40.96 -5.10 8.57
N ARG A 225 -41.70 -5.43 7.50
CA ARG A 225 -41.35 -4.99 6.14
C ARG A 225 -41.85 -3.55 5.98
N SER A 226 -40.92 -2.61 5.84
CA SER A 226 -41.22 -1.24 5.43
C SER A 226 -41.76 -1.26 3.99
N PRO A 227 -42.86 -0.53 3.69
CA PRO A 227 -43.31 -0.32 2.33
C PRO A 227 -42.25 0.54 1.62
N ARG A 228 -41.68 0.04 0.52
CA ARG A 228 -40.92 0.89 -0.40
C ARG A 228 -41.94 1.73 -1.18
N LEU A 229 -41.85 3.05 -1.02
CA LEU A 229 -42.47 4.05 -1.89
C LEU A 229 -41.78 4.05 -3.26
#